data_AF-A0ABD0R4M9-F1
#
_entry.id   AF-A0ABD0R4M9-F1
#
_cell.length_a   1.000
_cell.length_b   1.000
_cell.length_c   1.000
_cell.angle_alpha   90.00
_cell.angle_beta   90.00
_cell.angle_gamma   90.00
#
_symmetry.space_group_name_H-M   'P 1'
#
loop_
_entity.id
_entity.type
_entity.pdbx_description
1 polymer ?
#
loop_
_entity_poly.entity_id
_entity_poly.type
_entity_poly.pdbx_seq_one_letter_code
_entity_poly.pdbx_strand_id
1 'polypeptide(L)'
;EPTAIRRVKAAFHICLKELLGKQHNFKCNATPTYLDVWKDGLVFRIQIAYHREPLLLREKLTPEGMLIYRDNAEAQALELETLHKPFLTSTLHGLQQQNGSFGVVCRLAKRWLASQFLLEDIREEAADLLVASLFLHPAPFTPPSSPQVGFLRFLHLLSTFDWKNNPLIVNLNGKLT
;
A
#
# COMPACT_ATOMS: atom_id res chain seq x y z
N GLU A 1 -11.66 -2.55 24.18
CA GLU A 1 -10.65 -3.62 24.28
C GLU A 1 -10.17 -4.13 22.91
N PRO A 2 -8.93 -3.80 22.49
CA PRO A 2 -8.34 -4.23 21.22
C PRO A 2 -8.33 -5.76 21.03
N THR A 3 -8.14 -6.52 22.11
CA THR A 3 -8.16 -7.99 22.09
C THR A 3 -9.51 -8.55 21.66
N ALA A 4 -10.62 -7.91 22.03
CA ALA A 4 -11.96 -8.33 21.61
C ALA A 4 -12.13 -8.17 20.10
N ILE A 5 -11.67 -7.06 19.53
CA ILE A 5 -11.71 -6.80 18.07
C ILE A 5 -10.93 -7.88 17.32
N ARG A 6 -9.71 -8.21 17.78
CA ARG A 6 -8.88 -9.27 17.17
C ARG A 6 -9.58 -10.64 17.20
N ARG A 7 -10.24 -10.99 18.32
CA ARG A 7 -11.00 -12.24 18.45
C ARG A 7 -12.22 -12.28 17.52
N VAL A 8 -12.92 -11.16 17.37
CA VAL A 8 -14.03 -11.06 16.42
C VAL A 8 -13.54 -11.26 14.99
N LYS A 9 -12.47 -10.58 14.57
CA LYS A 9 -11.86 -10.79 13.24
C LYS A 9 -11.45 -12.24 13.01
N ALA A 10 -10.82 -12.89 14.00
CA ALA A 10 -10.46 -14.30 13.92
C ALA A 10 -11.69 -15.21 13.71
N ALA A 11 -12.79 -14.96 14.43
CA ALA A 11 -14.04 -15.69 14.25
C ALA A 11 -14.62 -15.50 12.84
N PHE A 12 -14.56 -14.29 12.29
CA PHE A 12 -14.94 -14.04 10.89
C PHE A 12 -14.06 -14.80 9.90
N HIS A 13 -12.73 -14.85 10.08
CA HIS A 13 -11.85 -15.63 9.21
C HIS A 13 -12.20 -17.13 9.22
N ILE A 14 -12.57 -17.69 10.38
CA ILE A 14 -13.01 -19.09 10.51
C ILE A 14 -14.32 -19.32 9.76
N CYS A 15 -15.32 -18.46 9.99
CA CYS A 15 -16.61 -18.56 9.31
C CYS A 15 -16.45 -18.44 7.78
N LEU A 16 -15.66 -17.48 7.32
CA LEU A 16 -15.39 -17.28 5.90
C LEU A 16 -14.67 -18.48 5.27
N LYS A 17 -13.70 -19.08 5.96
CA LYS A 17 -13.04 -20.33 5.54
C LYS A 17 -14.07 -21.44 5.32
N GLU A 18 -14.99 -21.65 6.27
CA GLU A 18 -16.00 -22.69 6.16
C GLU A 18 -16.94 -22.47 4.98
N LEU A 19 -17.39 -21.22 4.76
CA LEU A 19 -18.26 -20.87 3.65
C LEU A 19 -17.57 -21.08 2.30
N LEU A 20 -16.33 -20.60 2.15
CA LEU A 20 -15.55 -20.80 0.92
C LEU A 20 -15.28 -22.28 0.63
N GLY A 21 -15.03 -23.08 1.67
CA GLY A 21 -14.87 -24.53 1.53
C GLY A 21 -16.18 -25.21 1.11
N LYS A 22 -17.30 -24.89 1.76
CA LYS A 22 -18.61 -25.54 1.49
C LYS A 22 -19.20 -25.14 0.14
N GLN A 23 -19.12 -23.86 -0.25
CA GLN A 23 -19.80 -23.34 -1.43
C GLN A 23 -18.95 -23.38 -2.70
N HIS A 24 -17.64 -23.21 -2.56
CA HIS A 24 -16.73 -23.07 -3.70
C HIS A 24 -15.62 -24.13 -3.74
N ASN A 25 -15.54 -25.01 -2.74
CA ASN A 25 -14.48 -26.03 -2.61
C ASN A 25 -13.06 -25.45 -2.67
N PHE A 26 -12.87 -24.21 -2.20
CA PHE A 26 -11.55 -23.61 -2.13
C PHE A 26 -10.76 -24.16 -0.95
N LYS A 27 -9.47 -24.45 -1.19
CA LYS A 27 -8.52 -24.70 -0.11
C LYS A 27 -8.23 -23.38 0.59
N CYS A 28 -8.39 -23.35 1.91
CA CYS A 28 -8.32 -22.15 2.72
C CYS A 28 -7.60 -22.41 4.05
N ASN A 29 -6.85 -21.43 4.56
CA ASN A 29 -6.15 -21.49 5.84
C ASN A 29 -6.43 -20.22 6.66
N ALA A 30 -7.21 -20.35 7.74
CA ALA A 30 -7.58 -19.24 8.61
C ALA A 30 -6.57 -19.12 9.77
N THR A 31 -6.15 -17.89 10.04
CA THR A 31 -5.35 -17.50 11.21
C THR A 31 -6.06 -16.39 11.98
N PRO A 32 -5.62 -16.04 13.20
CA PRO A 32 -6.21 -14.93 13.93
C PRO A 32 -6.12 -13.57 13.21
N THR A 33 -5.14 -13.39 12.34
CA THR A 33 -4.84 -12.10 11.68
C THR A 33 -5.26 -12.04 10.22
N TYR A 34 -5.36 -13.18 9.52
CA TYR A 34 -5.73 -13.25 8.10
C TYR A 34 -6.28 -14.62 7.69
N LEU A 35 -6.86 -14.70 6.49
CA LEU A 35 -7.28 -15.92 5.81
C LEU A 35 -6.57 -16.05 4.46
N ASP A 36 -5.80 -17.11 4.26
CA ASP A 36 -5.21 -17.42 2.95
C ASP A 36 -6.17 -18.33 2.14
N VAL A 37 -6.40 -17.98 0.88
CA VAL A 37 -7.31 -18.69 -0.06
C VAL A 37 -6.53 -19.06 -1.32
N TRP A 38 -6.51 -20.34 -1.67
CA TRP A 38 -5.88 -20.84 -2.89
C TRP A 38 -6.91 -20.95 -4.00
N LYS A 39 -6.65 -20.29 -5.13
CA LYS A 39 -7.53 -20.29 -6.30
C LYS A 39 -6.70 -20.18 -7.57
N ASP A 40 -6.89 -21.12 -8.50
CA ASP A 40 -6.26 -21.11 -9.84
C ASP A 40 -4.73 -20.95 -9.83
N GLY A 41 -4.04 -21.59 -8.88
CA GLY A 41 -2.58 -21.50 -8.72
C GLY A 41 -2.08 -20.22 -8.03
N LEU A 42 -2.99 -19.31 -7.64
CA LEU A 42 -2.70 -18.10 -6.89
C LEU A 42 -3.11 -18.24 -5.42
N VAL A 43 -2.48 -17.44 -4.56
CA VAL A 43 -2.81 -17.34 -3.14
C VAL A 43 -3.22 -15.91 -2.82
N PHE A 44 -4.43 -15.76 -2.27
CA PHE A 44 -4.96 -14.47 -1.84
C PHE A 44 -5.02 -14.43 -0.32
N ARG A 45 -4.40 -13.41 0.27
CA ARG A 45 -4.50 -13.14 1.70
C ARG A 45 -5.63 -12.14 1.94
N ILE A 46 -6.64 -12.57 2.67
CA ILE A 46 -7.80 -11.77 3.06
C ILE A 46 -7.58 -11.29 4.50
N GLN A 47 -7.73 -9.98 4.72
CA GLN A 47 -7.67 -9.36 6.04
C GLN A 47 -8.91 -8.50 6.26
N ILE A 48 -9.49 -8.62 7.45
CA ILE A 48 -10.66 -7.81 7.82
C ILE A 48 -10.19 -6.46 8.36
N ALA A 49 -10.56 -5.40 7.67
CA ALA A 49 -10.32 -4.03 8.11
C ALA A 49 -11.50 -3.52 8.95
N TYR A 50 -11.22 -3.02 10.16
CA TYR A 50 -12.20 -2.29 10.96
C TYR A 50 -11.72 -0.85 11.12
N HIS A 51 -12.40 0.08 10.46
CA HIS A 51 -11.91 1.45 10.26
C HIS A 51 -11.80 2.27 11.56
N ARG A 52 -12.50 1.86 12.64
CA ARG A 52 -12.36 2.49 13.96
C ARG A 52 -11.21 1.93 14.80
N GLU A 53 -10.63 0.80 14.40
CA GLU A 53 -9.57 0.16 15.18
C GLU A 53 -8.32 1.03 15.35
N PRO A 54 -7.81 1.76 14.33
CA PRO A 54 -6.70 2.68 14.53
C PRO A 54 -7.01 3.77 15.58
N LEU A 55 -8.25 4.29 15.60
CA LEU A 55 -8.68 5.28 16.58
C LEU A 55 -8.70 4.70 17.99
N LEU A 56 -9.24 3.50 18.16
CA LEU A 56 -9.27 2.79 19.45
C LEU A 56 -7.87 2.42 19.94
N LEU A 57 -6.92 2.16 19.05
CA LEU A 57 -5.52 1.92 19.41
C LEU A 57 -4.82 3.19 19.90
N ARG A 58 -5.31 4.37 19.54
CA ARG A 58 -4.80 5.67 20.02
C ARG A 58 -5.34 6.03 21.40
N GLU A 59 -6.47 5.45 21.80
CA GLU A 59 -7.07 5.66 23.11
C GLU A 59 -6.28 4.95 24.22
N LYS A 60 -5.89 5.69 25.26
CA LYS A 60 -5.28 5.16 26.48
C LYS A 60 -5.93 5.79 27.71
N LEU A 61 -6.28 4.96 28.67
CA LEU A 61 -6.74 5.41 29.98
C LEU A 61 -5.54 5.67 30.88
N THR A 62 -5.50 6.83 31.54
CA THR A 62 -4.54 7.09 32.61
C THR A 62 -4.91 6.32 33.87
N PRO A 63 -3.97 6.16 34.83
CA PRO A 63 -4.27 5.57 36.14
C PRO A 63 -5.41 6.29 36.88
N GLU A 64 -5.60 7.58 36.61
CA GLU A 64 -6.65 8.43 37.18
C GLU A 64 -7.99 8.33 36.44
N GLY A 65 -8.09 7.48 35.40
CA GLY A 65 -9.32 7.24 34.64
C GLY A 65 -9.60 8.23 33.51
N MET A 66 -8.64 9.10 33.17
CA MET A 66 -8.79 10.05 32.06
C MET A 66 -8.48 9.38 30.71
N LEU A 67 -9.31 9.61 29.70
CA LEU A 67 -9.05 9.16 28.33
C LEU A 67 -8.09 10.13 27.63
N ILE A 68 -6.95 9.62 27.19
CA ILE A 68 -5.96 10.35 26.41
C ILE A 68 -5.85 9.71 25.02
N TYR A 69 -5.73 10.55 24.00
CA TYR A 69 -5.41 10.13 22.64
C TYR A 69 -3.92 10.32 22.40
N ARG A 70 -3.22 9.22 22.13
CA ARG A 70 -1.79 9.22 21.81
C ARG A 70 -1.52 8.37 20.59
N ASP A 71 -0.97 9.01 19.57
CA ASP A 71 -0.55 8.31 18.37
C ASP A 71 0.58 7.32 18.65
N ASN A 72 0.60 6.22 17.90
CA ASN A 72 1.55 5.14 18.10
C ASN A 72 1.79 4.35 16.81
N ALA A 73 2.92 3.65 16.76
CA ALA A 73 3.35 2.91 15.58
C ALA A 73 2.36 1.81 15.15
N GLU A 74 1.67 1.16 16.09
CA GLU A 74 0.69 0.12 15.76
C GLU A 74 -0.54 0.71 15.06
N ALA A 75 -1.08 1.81 15.58
CA ALA A 75 -2.19 2.53 14.96
C ALA A 75 -1.80 3.07 13.57
N GLN A 76 -0.62 3.66 13.44
CA GLN A 76 -0.10 4.18 12.16
C GLN A 76 0.08 3.06 11.12
N ALA A 77 0.63 1.91 11.52
CA ALA A 77 0.79 0.77 10.63
C ALA A 77 -0.57 0.24 10.16
N LEU A 78 -1.54 0.11 11.07
CA LEU A 78 -2.88 -0.35 10.72
C LEU A 78 -3.61 0.64 9.80
N GLU A 79 -3.47 1.94 10.04
CA GLU A 79 -4.01 3.01 9.21
C GLU A 79 -3.40 2.98 7.79
N LEU A 80 -2.08 2.79 7.71
CA LEU A 80 -1.37 2.61 6.43
C LEU A 80 -1.93 1.42 5.64
N GLU A 81 -2.04 0.24 6.26
CA GLU A 81 -2.52 -0.98 5.59
C GLU A 81 -4.00 -0.90 5.19
N THR A 82 -4.86 -0.32 6.03
CA THR A 82 -6.33 -0.41 5.85
C THR A 82 -6.95 0.78 5.14
N LEU A 83 -6.30 1.96 5.16
CA LEU A 83 -6.81 3.17 4.51
C LEU A 83 -5.90 3.62 3.37
N HIS A 84 -4.62 3.83 3.64
CA HIS A 84 -3.73 4.50 2.68
C HIS A 84 -3.31 3.60 1.52
N LYS A 85 -2.97 2.32 1.77
CA LYS A 85 -2.58 1.39 0.70
C LYS A 85 -3.72 1.06 -0.28
N PRO A 86 -4.97 0.78 0.17
CA PRO A 86 -6.08 0.58 -0.76
C PRO A 86 -6.37 1.82 -1.60
N PHE A 87 -6.31 3.01 -0.97
CA PHE A 87 -6.44 4.27 -1.68
C PHE A 87 -5.35 4.45 -2.74
N LEU A 88 -4.09 4.30 -2.35
CA LEU A 88 -2.96 4.40 -3.27
C LEU A 88 -3.08 3.41 -4.43
N THR A 89 -3.41 2.14 -4.15
CA THR A 89 -3.57 1.10 -5.17
C THR A 89 -4.64 1.47 -6.19
N SER A 90 -5.80 1.96 -5.72
CA SER A 90 -6.90 2.40 -6.59
C SER A 90 -6.49 3.59 -7.45
N THR A 91 -5.83 4.59 -6.85
CA THR A 91 -5.40 5.78 -7.57
C THR A 91 -4.31 5.48 -8.61
N LEU A 92 -3.31 4.68 -8.27
CA LEU A 92 -2.28 4.24 -9.20
C LEU A 92 -2.85 3.35 -10.32
N HIS A 93 -3.88 2.56 -10.02
CA HIS A 93 -4.60 1.83 -11.06
C HIS A 93 -5.26 2.78 -12.06
N GLY A 94 -5.87 3.88 -11.59
CA GLY A 94 -6.38 4.94 -12.48
C GLY A 94 -5.29 5.53 -13.38
N LEU A 95 -4.09 5.79 -12.83
CA LEU A 95 -2.95 6.27 -13.59
C LEU A 95 -2.49 5.27 -14.67
N GLN A 96 -2.48 3.96 -14.34
CA GLN A 96 -2.17 2.89 -15.29
C GLN A 96 -3.14 2.85 -16.47
N GLN A 97 -4.45 3.06 -16.22
CA GLN A 97 -5.45 3.07 -17.30
C GLN A 97 -5.22 4.22 -18.29
N GLN A 98 -4.70 5.35 -17.82
CA GLN A 98 -4.38 6.50 -18.64
C GLN A 98 -3.02 6.37 -19.34
N ASN A 99 -2.08 5.62 -18.75
CA ASN A 99 -0.70 5.52 -19.20
C ASN A 99 -0.25 4.05 -19.31
N GLY A 100 -0.35 3.47 -20.51
CA GLY A 100 -0.10 2.04 -20.72
C GLY A 100 1.30 1.54 -20.33
N SER A 101 2.32 2.40 -20.35
CA SER A 101 3.70 2.06 -19.98
C SER A 101 3.98 2.10 -18.47
N PHE A 102 3.14 2.77 -17.67
CA PHE A 102 3.39 3.08 -16.25
C PHE A 102 3.78 1.85 -15.42
N GLY A 103 2.95 0.81 -15.45
CA GLY A 103 3.15 -0.39 -14.65
C GLY A 103 4.38 -1.19 -15.06
N VAL A 104 4.80 -1.12 -16.34
CA VAL A 104 6.07 -1.73 -16.77
C VAL A 104 7.25 -0.95 -16.20
N VAL A 105 7.18 0.38 -16.19
CA VAL A 105 8.21 1.24 -15.62
C VAL A 105 8.34 1.03 -14.11
N CYS A 106 7.23 0.93 -13.37
CA CYS A 106 7.23 0.57 -11.95
C CYS A 106 7.98 -0.75 -11.69
N ARG A 107 7.69 -1.79 -12.49
CA ARG A 107 8.40 -3.08 -12.36
C ARG A 107 9.89 -2.97 -12.65
N LEU A 108 10.30 -2.19 -13.66
CA LEU A 108 11.71 -1.96 -13.96
C LEU A 108 12.41 -1.19 -12.83
N ALA A 109 11.77 -0.14 -12.30
CA ALA A 109 12.28 0.65 -11.18
C ALA A 109 12.49 -0.23 -9.93
N LYS A 110 11.47 -0.99 -9.52
CA LYS A 110 11.57 -1.90 -8.36
C LYS A 110 12.62 -2.98 -8.57
N ARG A 111 12.69 -3.59 -9.76
CA ARG A 111 13.72 -4.58 -10.08
C ARG A 111 15.12 -3.99 -10.00
N TRP A 112 15.31 -2.77 -10.48
CA TRP A 112 16.59 -2.09 -10.38
C TRP A 112 16.94 -1.77 -8.92
N LEU A 113 16.00 -1.20 -8.14
CA LEU A 113 16.21 -0.95 -6.71
C LEU A 113 16.58 -2.23 -5.95
N ALA A 114 15.90 -3.34 -6.24
CA ALA A 114 16.22 -4.65 -5.67
C ALA A 114 17.64 -5.10 -6.01
N SER A 115 18.07 -4.90 -7.27
CA SER A 115 19.43 -5.25 -7.70
C SER A 115 20.53 -4.42 -7.03
N GLN A 116 20.17 -3.24 -6.50
CA GLN A 116 21.06 -2.37 -5.73
C GLN A 116 20.92 -2.58 -4.21
N PHE A 117 20.14 -3.58 -3.76
CA PHE A 117 19.84 -3.83 -2.35
C PHE A 117 19.15 -2.65 -1.62
N LEU A 118 18.40 -1.82 -2.36
CA LEU A 118 17.76 -0.60 -1.79
C LEU A 118 16.32 -0.82 -1.34
N LEU A 119 15.69 -1.96 -1.65
CA LEU A 119 14.28 -2.20 -1.28
C LEU A 119 14.06 -2.50 0.21
N GLU A 120 15.13 -2.70 0.99
CA GLU A 120 15.02 -2.80 2.45
C GLU A 120 14.72 -1.44 3.09
N ASP A 121 15.29 -0.37 2.51
CA ASP A 121 15.11 1.01 2.98
C ASP A 121 14.00 1.74 2.23
N ILE A 122 13.87 1.47 0.92
CA ILE A 122 12.89 2.11 0.04
C ILE A 122 11.71 1.16 -0.16
N ARG A 123 10.58 1.51 0.47
CA ARG A 123 9.31 0.80 0.30
C ARG A 123 8.85 0.82 -1.15
N GLU A 124 8.19 -0.26 -1.58
CA GLU A 124 7.67 -0.38 -2.95
C GLU A 124 6.70 0.74 -3.34
N GLU A 125 5.88 1.20 -2.39
CA GLU A 125 4.94 2.31 -2.62
C GLU A 125 5.67 3.61 -2.94
N ALA A 126 6.84 3.84 -2.34
CA ALA A 126 7.67 5.00 -2.66
C ALA A 126 8.22 4.91 -4.08
N ALA A 127 8.69 3.72 -4.50
CA ALA A 127 9.13 3.50 -5.88
C ALA A 127 8.00 3.76 -6.90
N ASP A 128 6.78 3.31 -6.60
CA ASP A 128 5.62 3.56 -7.45
C ASP A 128 5.26 5.06 -7.53
N LEU A 129 5.36 5.79 -6.41
CA LEU A 129 5.15 7.24 -6.37
C LEU A 129 6.22 8.02 -7.14
N LEU A 130 7.48 7.61 -7.03
CA LEU A 130 8.58 8.18 -7.83
C LEU A 130 8.31 8.02 -9.32
N VAL A 131 7.90 6.83 -9.75
CA VAL A 131 7.54 6.59 -11.15
C VAL A 131 6.31 7.39 -11.54
N ALA A 132 5.28 7.46 -10.68
CA ALA A 132 4.05 8.22 -10.94
C ALA A 132 4.35 9.72 -11.19
N SER A 133 5.35 10.28 -10.49
CA SER A 133 5.77 11.66 -10.70
C SER A 133 6.18 11.96 -12.15
N LEU A 134 6.80 10.98 -12.85
CA LEU A 134 7.26 11.13 -14.23
C LEU A 134 6.11 11.25 -15.23
N PHE A 135 4.94 10.70 -14.88
CA PHE A 135 3.74 10.75 -15.73
C PHE A 135 2.87 11.96 -15.41
N LEU A 136 2.80 12.34 -14.14
CA LEU A 136 1.97 13.46 -13.67
C LEU A 136 2.65 14.82 -13.85
N HIS A 137 3.98 14.89 -13.70
CA HIS A 137 4.77 16.11 -13.84
C HIS A 137 5.90 15.85 -14.86
N PRO A 138 5.58 15.67 -16.15
CA PRO A 138 6.56 15.21 -17.13
C PRO A 138 7.59 16.26 -17.52
N ALA A 139 7.36 17.55 -17.19
CA ALA A 139 8.23 18.65 -17.58
C ALA A 139 9.67 18.42 -17.06
N PRO A 140 10.71 18.72 -17.88
CA PRO A 140 10.67 19.38 -19.19
C PRO A 140 10.33 18.46 -20.38
N PHE A 141 10.04 17.18 -20.13
CA PHE A 141 9.70 16.20 -21.14
C PHE A 141 8.17 16.04 -21.31
N THR A 142 7.76 15.00 -22.05
CA THR A 142 6.38 14.48 -22.13
C THR A 142 6.21 13.25 -21.24
N PRO A 143 4.99 12.78 -20.90
CA PRO A 143 4.82 11.52 -20.19
C PRO A 143 5.53 10.35 -20.92
N PRO A 144 6.19 9.41 -20.21
CA PRO A 144 6.90 8.31 -20.86
C PRO A 144 5.97 7.42 -21.69
N SER A 145 6.22 7.30 -23.00
CA SER A 145 5.44 6.42 -23.88
C SER A 145 6.00 5.01 -24.02
N SER A 146 7.25 4.77 -23.59
CA SER A 146 7.89 3.46 -23.60
C SER A 146 8.52 3.12 -22.24
N PRO A 147 8.57 1.82 -21.88
CA PRO A 147 9.19 1.39 -20.62
C PRO A 147 10.65 1.82 -20.46
N GLN A 148 11.42 1.79 -21.55
CA GLN A 148 12.84 2.14 -21.56
C GLN A 148 13.04 3.63 -21.23
N VAL A 149 12.25 4.49 -21.86
CA VAL A 149 12.31 5.95 -21.59
C VAL A 149 11.88 6.24 -20.15
N GLY A 150 10.80 5.60 -19.69
CA GLY A 150 10.35 5.78 -18.30
C GLY A 150 11.39 5.34 -17.29
N PHE A 151 12.06 4.22 -17.53
CA PHE A 151 13.13 3.73 -16.65
C PHE A 151 14.36 4.64 -16.65
N LEU A 152 14.81 5.12 -17.81
CA LEU A 152 15.93 6.07 -17.89
C LEU A 152 15.60 7.39 -17.18
N ARG A 153 14.35 7.86 -17.30
CA ARG A 153 13.91 9.08 -16.59
C ARG A 153 13.76 8.88 -15.09
N PHE A 154 13.39 7.67 -14.65
CA PHE A 154 13.42 7.32 -13.23
C PHE A 154 14.85 7.43 -12.68
N LEU A 155 15.85 6.86 -13.37
CA LEU A 155 17.26 6.99 -12.97
C LEU A 155 17.74 8.44 -13.01
N HIS A 156 17.33 9.19 -14.04
CA HIS A 156 17.63 10.61 -14.14
C HIS A 156 17.09 11.38 -12.94
N LEU A 157 15.81 11.21 -12.60
CA LEU A 157 15.17 11.81 -11.42
C LEU A 157 15.97 11.50 -10.15
N LEU A 158 16.31 10.24 -9.90
CA LEU A 158 17.12 9.85 -8.73
C LEU A 158 18.46 10.58 -8.68
N SER A 159 19.13 10.72 -9.83
CA SER A 159 20.48 11.31 -9.92
C SER A 159 20.51 12.84 -9.87
N THR A 160 19.46 13.51 -10.33
CA THR A 160 19.48 14.98 -10.52
C THR A 160 18.55 15.74 -9.60
N PHE A 161 17.56 15.07 -8.98
CA PHE A 161 16.64 15.72 -8.06
C PHE A 161 17.37 16.11 -6.76
N ASP A 162 17.18 17.36 -6.33
CA ASP A 162 17.78 17.86 -5.09
C ASP A 162 16.95 17.42 -3.88
N TRP A 163 17.17 16.17 -3.45
CA TRP A 163 16.49 15.54 -2.31
C TRP A 163 16.72 16.27 -0.98
N LYS A 164 17.77 17.09 -0.87
CA LYS A 164 18.12 17.77 0.38
C LYS A 164 17.27 19.02 0.58
N ASN A 165 17.05 19.79 -0.49
CA ASN A 165 16.36 21.08 -0.38
C ASN A 165 14.92 21.05 -0.91
N ASN A 166 14.53 20.05 -1.70
CA ASN A 166 13.22 20.01 -2.34
C ASN A 166 12.46 18.70 -2.02
N PRO A 167 11.19 18.79 -1.59
CA PRO A 167 10.32 17.62 -1.49
C PRO A 167 9.74 17.26 -2.86
N LEU A 168 9.70 15.97 -3.19
CA LEU A 168 8.97 15.51 -4.36
C LEU A 168 7.48 15.40 -4.03
N ILE A 169 6.66 16.25 -4.65
CA ILE A 169 5.20 16.27 -4.45
C ILE A 169 4.52 15.54 -5.62
N VAL A 170 3.69 14.54 -5.30
CA VAL A 170 2.96 13.74 -6.31
C VAL A 170 1.45 13.99 -6.18
N ASN A 171 0.91 14.84 -7.04
CA ASN A 171 -0.52 15.17 -7.07
C ASN A 171 -1.35 14.11 -7.81
N LEU A 172 -1.56 12.97 -7.15
CA LEU A 172 -2.28 11.83 -7.74
C LEU A 172 -3.75 12.10 -8.10
N ASN A 173 -4.39 13.10 -7.48
CA ASN A 173 -5.82 13.36 -7.61
C ASN A 173 -6.17 14.76 -8.13
N GLY A 174 -5.18 15.56 -8.53
CA GLY A 174 -5.40 16.96 -8.93
C GLY A 174 -5.91 17.87 -7.80
N LYS A 175 -5.89 17.40 -6.54
CA LYS A 175 -6.43 18.12 -5.37
C LYS A 175 -5.41 18.99 -4.66
N LEU A 176 -4.13 18.77 -4.92
CA LEU A 176 -3.07 19.66 -4.45
C LEU A 176 -3.00 20.83 -5.43
N THR A 177 -3.63 21.94 -5.09
CA THR A 177 -3.47 23.25 -5.75
C THR A 177 -2.34 24.03 -5.11
#